data_AF-A0A7S3FX44-F1
#
_entry.id   AF-A0A7S3FX44-F1
#
_cell.length_a   1.000
_cell.length_b   1.000
_cell.length_c   1.000
_cell.angle_alpha   90.00
_cell.angle_beta   90.00
_cell.angle_gamma   90.00
#
_symmetry.space_group_name_H-M   'P 1'
#
loop_
_entity.id
_entity.type
_entity.pdbx_description
1 polymer ?
#
loop_
_entity_poly.entity_id
_entity_poly.type
_entity_poly.pdbx_seq_one_letter_code
_entity_poly.pdbx_strand_id
1 'polypeptide(L)'
;MERLEQLTLRQLYRGILQKARTYPSKNREMFRQAIKQDVRQWKTLTDEMEIRKAVKKMRMLYGHLQMWDEKMKEILESDDPNLDKDNIIDNPLPRRDINQRGDDDFVYF
;
A
#
# COMPACT_ATOMS: atom_id res chain seq x y z
N MET A 1 9.79 9.75 -8.68
CA MET A 1 8.53 9.00 -8.89
C MET A 1 8.66 8.12 -10.13
N GLU A 2 8.48 6.81 -10.00
CA GLU A 2 8.28 5.93 -11.16
C GLU A 2 7.12 6.45 -12.01
N ARG A 3 7.20 6.30 -13.34
CA ARG A 3 6.09 6.66 -14.23
C ARG A 3 4.98 5.62 -14.05
N LEU A 4 4.04 5.90 -13.14
CA LEU A 4 2.89 5.03 -12.82
C LEU A 4 2.12 4.55 -14.05
N GLU A 5 2.10 5.37 -15.10
CA GLU A 5 1.44 5.07 -16.38
C GLU A 5 2.10 3.95 -17.17
N GLN A 6 3.40 3.71 -16.94
CA GLN A 6 4.20 2.68 -17.61
C GLN A 6 4.11 1.31 -16.91
N LEU A 7 3.56 1.26 -15.69
CA LEU A 7 3.39 0.01 -14.97
C LEU A 7 2.30 -0.84 -15.61
N THR A 8 2.60 -2.12 -15.81
CA THR A 8 1.61 -3.11 -16.24
C THR A 8 0.58 -3.37 -15.14
N LEU A 9 -0.60 -3.86 -15.51
CA LEU A 9 -1.65 -4.23 -14.55
C LEU A 9 -1.18 -5.25 -13.50
N ARG A 10 -0.33 -6.21 -13.88
CA ARG A 10 0.24 -7.17 -12.92
C ARG A 10 1.19 -6.49 -11.92
N GLN A 11 2.00 -5.54 -12.37
CA GLN A 11 2.89 -4.77 -11.50
C GLN A 11 2.09 -3.91 -10.53
N LEU A 12 1.09 -3.18 -11.02
CA LEU A 12 0.17 -2.39 -10.18
C LEU A 12 -0.50 -3.28 -9.12
N TYR A 13 -1.05 -4.42 -9.52
CA TYR A 13 -1.74 -5.32 -8.59
C TYR A 13 -0.81 -5.87 -7.50
N ARG A 14 0.37 -6.36 -7.88
CA ARG A 14 1.37 -6.87 -6.93
C ARG A 14 1.85 -5.77 -5.98
N GLY A 15 2.13 -4.58 -6.52
CA GLY A 15 2.54 -3.42 -5.74
C GLY A 15 1.47 -2.97 -4.74
N ILE A 16 0.20 -2.88 -5.16
CA ILE A 16 -0.94 -2.59 -4.28
C ILE A 16 -1.02 -3.63 -3.17
N LEU A 17 -0.98 -4.93 -3.49
CA LEU A 17 -1.08 -5.98 -2.48
C LEU A 17 0.08 -5.97 -1.50
N GLN A 18 1.29 -5.62 -1.95
CA GLN A 18 2.46 -5.51 -1.10
C GLN A 18 2.30 -4.33 -0.13
N LYS A 19 2.00 -3.14 -0.63
CA LYS A 19 1.83 -1.91 0.17
C LYS A 19 0.61 -1.99 1.08
N ALA A 20 -0.46 -2.66 0.66
CA ALA A 20 -1.64 -2.88 1.49
C ALA A 20 -1.33 -3.69 2.75
N ARG A 21 -0.23 -4.47 2.81
CA ARG A 21 0.18 -5.20 4.03
C ARG A 21 0.69 -4.28 5.13
N THR A 22 1.25 -3.14 4.79
CA THR A 22 1.84 -2.17 5.73
C THR A 22 0.94 -0.95 5.94
N TYR A 23 -0.24 -0.92 5.31
CA TYR A 23 -1.17 0.19 5.44
C TYR A 23 -1.70 0.35 6.87
N PRO A 24 -1.73 1.57 7.45
CA PRO A 24 -1.99 1.81 8.88
C PRO A 24 -3.49 1.81 9.20
N SER A 25 -4.20 0.70 8.95
CA SER A 25 -5.64 0.60 9.20
C SER A 25 -5.98 -0.64 10.01
N LYS A 26 -6.90 -0.48 10.98
CA LYS A 26 -7.50 -1.61 11.71
C LYS A 26 -8.28 -2.54 10.78
N ASN A 27 -8.74 -2.02 9.64
CA ASN A 27 -9.52 -2.74 8.64
C ASN A 27 -8.66 -3.20 7.45
N ARG A 28 -7.34 -3.28 7.61
CA ARG A 28 -6.38 -3.59 6.54
C ARG A 28 -6.68 -4.90 5.82
N GLU A 29 -7.06 -5.95 6.54
CA GLU A 29 -7.37 -7.23 5.90
C GLU A 29 -8.65 -7.13 5.07
N MET A 30 -9.70 -6.45 5.58
CA MET A 30 -10.90 -6.19 4.79
C MET A 30 -10.59 -5.36 3.53
N PHE A 31 -9.75 -4.34 3.64
CA PHE A 31 -9.27 -3.56 2.49
C PHE A 31 -8.54 -4.43 1.47
N ARG A 32 -7.65 -5.32 1.93
CA ARG A 32 -6.91 -6.24 1.07
C ARG A 32 -7.84 -7.24 0.36
N GLN A 33 -8.86 -7.74 1.05
CA GLN A 33 -9.87 -8.62 0.47
C GLN A 33 -10.74 -7.89 -0.57
N ALA A 34 -11.15 -6.64 -0.27
CA ALA A 34 -11.88 -5.81 -1.21
C ALA A 34 -11.09 -5.58 -2.50
N ILE A 35 -9.79 -5.28 -2.41
CA ILE A 35 -8.92 -5.14 -3.59
C ILE A 35 -8.87 -6.42 -4.43
N LYS A 36 -8.72 -7.58 -3.79
CA LYS A 36 -8.70 -8.88 -4.49
C LYS A 36 -10.03 -9.12 -5.21
N GLN A 37 -11.15 -8.78 -4.58
CA GLN A 37 -12.49 -8.94 -5.13
C GLN A 37 -12.73 -7.99 -6.32
N ASP A 38 -12.38 -6.71 -6.17
CA ASP A 38 -12.50 -5.71 -7.24
C ASP A 38 -11.70 -6.13 -8.48
N VAL A 39 -10.44 -6.53 -8.30
CA VAL A 39 -9.59 -6.98 -9.40
C VAL A 39 -10.12 -8.27 -10.04
N ARG A 40 -10.73 -9.17 -9.26
CA ARG A 40 -11.39 -10.36 -9.81
C ARG A 40 -12.58 -9.98 -10.68
N GLN A 41 -13.38 -9.01 -10.28
CA GLN A 41 -14.50 -8.49 -11.09
C GLN A 41 -13.99 -7.78 -12.35
N TRP A 42 -12.89 -7.03 -12.27
CA TRP A 42 -12.35 -6.33 -13.44
C TRP A 42 -11.83 -7.25 -14.54
N LYS A 43 -11.42 -8.48 -14.18
CA LYS A 43 -11.01 -9.49 -15.17
C LYS A 43 -12.14 -9.97 -16.08
N THR A 44 -13.40 -9.81 -15.67
CA THR A 44 -14.56 -10.22 -16.47
C THR A 44 -15.12 -9.08 -17.32
N LEU A 45 -14.52 -7.89 -17.26
CA LEU A 45 -14.93 -6.75 -18.09
C LEU A 45 -14.54 -7.00 -19.54
N THR A 46 -15.48 -6.77 -20.45
CA THR A 46 -15.28 -6.86 -21.90
C THR A 46 -15.35 -5.49 -22.58
N ASP A 47 -16.03 -4.53 -21.95
CA ASP A 47 -16.13 -3.16 -22.45
C ASP A 47 -14.80 -2.40 -22.26
N GLU A 48 -14.30 -1.83 -23.36
CA GLU A 48 -13.00 -1.16 -23.38
C GLU A 48 -12.96 0.08 -22.46
N MET A 49 -14.08 0.79 -22.35
CA MET A 49 -14.17 1.98 -21.52
C MET A 49 -14.16 1.64 -20.03
N GLU A 50 -14.86 0.59 -19.63
CA GLU A 50 -14.82 0.07 -18.27
C GLU A 50 -13.45 -0.49 -17.90
N ILE A 51 -12.77 -1.17 -18.83
CA ILE A 51 -11.37 -1.60 -18.62
C ILE A 51 -10.47 -0.39 -18.35
N ARG A 52 -10.56 0.67 -19.16
CA ARG A 52 -9.76 1.90 -18.97
C ARG A 52 -10.04 2.57 -17.63
N LYS A 53 -11.31 2.63 -17.21
CA LYS A 53 -11.70 3.14 -15.89
C LYS A 53 -11.11 2.29 -14.76
N ALA A 54 -11.15 0.97 -14.86
CA ALA A 54 -10.58 0.04 -13.88
C ALA A 54 -9.05 0.22 -13.77
N VAL A 55 -8.34 0.33 -14.91
CA VAL A 55 -6.89 0.60 -14.93
C VAL A 55 -6.58 1.94 -14.25
N LYS A 56 -7.36 2.98 -14.52
CA LYS A 56 -7.20 4.30 -13.86
C LYS A 56 -7.39 4.19 -12.34
N LYS A 57 -8.40 3.46 -11.88
CA LYS A 57 -8.63 3.20 -10.45
C LYS A 57 -7.44 2.49 -9.80
N MET A 58 -6.87 1.47 -10.45
CA MET A 58 -5.65 0.81 -9.97
C MET A 58 -4.46 1.76 -9.81
N ARG A 59 -4.22 2.61 -10.81
CA ARG A 59 -3.12 3.57 -10.77
C ARG A 59 -3.29 4.57 -9.63
N MET A 60 -4.49 5.09 -9.44
CA MET A 60 -4.79 5.99 -8.32
C MET A 60 -4.60 5.31 -6.97
N LEU A 61 -5.09 4.09 -6.81
CA LEU A 61 -4.92 3.32 -5.57
C LEU A 61 -3.45 3.06 -5.26
N TYR A 62 -2.67 2.62 -6.25
CA TYR A 62 -1.24 2.42 -6.08
C TYR A 62 -0.52 3.73 -5.73
N GLY A 63 -0.86 4.84 -6.39
CA GLY A 63 -0.34 6.17 -6.08
C GLY A 63 -0.61 6.59 -4.64
N HIS A 64 -1.84 6.40 -4.13
CA HIS A 64 -2.16 6.70 -2.73
C HIS A 64 -1.33 5.87 -1.74
N LEU A 65 -1.18 4.57 -2.00
CA LEU A 65 -0.36 3.69 -1.16
C LEU A 65 1.12 4.06 -1.23
N GLN A 66 1.60 4.46 -2.40
CA GLN A 66 2.97 4.92 -2.56
C GLN A 66 3.22 6.25 -1.85
N MET A 67 2.28 7.19 -1.93
CA MET A 67 2.36 8.47 -1.23
C MET A 67 2.41 8.27 0.28
N TRP A 68 1.66 7.30 0.81
CA TRP A 68 1.77 6.93 2.22
C TRP A 68 3.18 6.44 2.58
N ASP A 69 3.76 5.54 1.78
CA ASP A 69 5.13 5.05 2.02
C ASP A 69 6.15 6.20 1.95
N GLU A 70 6.00 7.11 0.99
CA GLU A 70 6.84 8.32 0.86
C GLU A 70 6.68 9.25 2.06
N LYS A 71 5.44 9.45 2.56
CA LYS A 71 5.19 10.27 3.75
C LYS A 71 5.74 9.64 5.02
N MET A 72 5.61 8.33 5.17
CA MET A 72 6.20 7.63 6.30
C MET A 72 7.72 7.67 6.25
N LYS A 73 8.31 7.57 5.05
CA LYS A 73 9.75 7.77 4.87
C LYS A 73 10.18 9.17 5.29
N GLU A 74 9.45 10.22 4.88
CA GLU A 74 9.70 11.61 5.29
C GLU A 74 9.68 11.76 6.81
N ILE A 75 8.62 11.28 7.47
CA ILE A 75 8.48 11.32 8.94
C ILE A 75 9.65 10.61 9.64
N LEU A 76 10.06 9.46 9.11
CA LEU A 76 11.15 8.66 9.68
C LEU A 76 12.55 9.22 9.37
N GLU A 77 12.71 9.97 8.27
CA GLU A 77 13.96 10.67 7.94
C GLU A 77 14.07 12.01 8.67
N SER A 78 12.96 12.63 9.07
CA SER A 78 12.93 13.81 9.94
C SER A 78 13.27 13.52 11.40
N ASP A 79 13.41 12.25 11.81
CA ASP A 79 13.98 11.84 13.11
C ASP A 79 15.53 11.94 13.12
N ASP A 80 16.11 12.89 12.37
CA ASP A 80 17.47 13.36 12.57
C ASP A 80 17.49 14.15 13.90
N PRO A 81 18.36 13.82 14.88
CA PRO A 81 18.47 14.55 16.14
C PRO A 81 18.80 16.05 16.00
N ASN A 82 19.10 16.53 14.78
CA ASN A 82 19.36 17.94 14.46
C ASN A 82 18.24 18.67 13.70
N LEU A 83 17.10 18.05 13.37
CA LEU A 83 15.97 18.77 12.77
C LEU A 83 15.02 19.31 13.85
N ASP A 84 14.63 20.58 13.70
CA ASP A 84 13.83 21.35 14.66
C ASP A 84 12.62 20.59 15.23
N LYS A 85 12.52 20.62 16.56
CA LYS A 85 11.66 19.85 17.47
C LYS A 85 10.16 20.20 17.42
N ASP A 86 9.65 20.73 16.32
CA ASP A 86 8.26 21.21 16.26
C ASP A 86 7.27 20.17 15.70
N ASN A 87 7.76 19.01 15.24
CA ASN A 87 6.93 17.92 14.67
C ASN A 87 7.18 16.55 15.32
N ILE A 88 7.44 16.49 16.63
CA ILE A 88 7.55 15.23 17.37
C ILE A 88 6.18 14.55 17.36
N ILE A 89 6.08 13.40 16.69
CA ILE A 89 4.91 12.52 16.82
C ILE A 89 5.00 11.86 18.19
N ASP A 90 4.21 12.32 19.15
CA ASP A 90 4.08 11.66 20.44
C ASP A 90 3.47 10.25 20.24
N ASN A 91 4.20 9.22 20.67
CA ASN A 91 3.87 7.79 20.55
C ASN A 91 3.83 7.22 19.11
N PRO A 92 4.99 7.06 18.43
CA PRO A 92 5.05 6.24 17.23
C PRO A 92 4.69 4.79 17.57
N LEU A 93 3.88 4.15 16.71
CA LEU A 93 3.51 2.75 16.87
C LEU A 93 4.79 1.88 17.02
N PRO A 94 4.87 1.01 18.05
CA PRO A 94 6.08 0.26 18.30
C PRO A 94 6.40 -0.64 17.11
N ARG A 95 7.68 -0.58 16.70
CA ARG A 95 8.26 -1.34 15.60
C ARG A 95 8.20 -2.84 15.93
N ARG A 96 7.11 -3.51 15.58
CA ARG A 96 6.96 -4.97 15.74
C ARG A 96 7.25 -5.66 14.42
N ASP A 97 8.13 -6.66 14.46
CA ASP A 97 8.48 -7.47 13.29
C ASP A 97 7.20 -8.12 12.71
N ILE A 98 6.99 -8.01 11.39
CA ILE A 98 5.71 -8.31 10.73
C ILE A 98 5.50 -9.83 10.55
N ASN A 99 6.52 -10.65 10.81
CA ASN A 99 6.47 -12.11 10.70
C ASN A 99 7.02 -12.77 11.97
N GLN A 100 6.26 -12.80 13.06
CA GLN A 100 6.70 -13.43 14.30
C GLN A 100 6.34 -14.92 14.32
N ARG A 101 7.27 -15.76 14.79
CA ARG A 101 6.97 -17.16 15.08
C ARG A 101 5.84 -17.21 16.10
N GLY A 102 4.64 -17.59 15.66
CA GLY A 102 3.44 -17.67 16.49
C GLY A 102 2.26 -16.82 16.00
N ASP A 103 2.46 -15.93 15.02
CA ASP A 103 1.34 -15.24 14.37
C ASP A 103 0.52 -16.25 13.51
N ASP A 104 -0.80 -16.08 13.48
CA ASP A 104 -1.71 -16.94 12.69
C ASP A 104 -1.36 -16.98 11.19
N ASP A 105 -0.62 -15.98 10.70
CA ASP A 105 -0.15 -15.82 9.33
C ASP A 105 1.38 -15.95 9.16
N PHE A 106 2.07 -16.63 10.10
CA PHE A 106 3.52 -16.85 10.04
C PHE A 106 3.94 -17.64 8.79
N VAL A 107 4.87 -17.08 8.00
CA VAL A 107 5.40 -17.71 6.77
C VAL A 107 6.83 -18.22 7.01
N TYR A 108 7.06 -19.51 6.73
CA TYR A 108 8.39 -20.12 6.73
C TYR A 108 9.13 -19.80 5.41
N PHE A 109 10.41 -19.43 5.50
CA PHE A 109 11.34 -19.23 4.38
C PHE A 109 12.30 -20.41 4.25
#